data_AF-A0A1E7FY78-F1
#
_entry.id   AF-A0A1E7FY78-F1
#
_cell.length_a   1.000
_cell.length_b   1.000
_cell.length_c   1.000
_cell.angle_alpha   90.00
_cell.angle_beta   90.00
_cell.angle_gamma   90.00
#
_symmetry.space_group_name_H-M   'P 1'
#
loop_
_entity.id
_entity.type
_entity.pdbx_description
1 polymer ?
#
loop_
_entity_poly.entity_id
_entity_poly.type
_entity_poly.pdbx_seq_one_letter_code
_entity_poly.pdbx_strand_id
1 'polypeptide(L)'
;MVPHLSIAFAFLHCVTVHAQLTVQKRAVSVGGCYDMSKDQLLYCAAVDEECDQGIRFRNANELKNLGVLECNTDNLPLGICKNTGQCAITKDSCDDPDEFNREDLSNTGCDAEGTTSNNENFVPTQYGACVDGTTGVVTCVLTPSDCTQQEAWISANVVKTKRYGGCKCHDVNVGVCIDGPEINPMLSQCAVSLDDCNPLVQSFGTARNVIDHALLDCRLCPYDESLTSKEDEPPITDSPNESTQESLVTDSPNETSQEPPVTNENVPKQDPVKSERKRSLSDGAIAALVVGSTLCAFAVLLFVRFLRSDPEKESGERLEDAEII
;
A
#
# COMPACT_ATOMS: atom_id res chain seq x y z
N MET A 1 18.29 24.89 -44.36
CA MET A 1 18.88 24.19 -43.19
C MET A 1 17.83 24.21 -42.08
N VAL A 2 17.50 23.05 -41.52
CA VAL A 2 16.16 22.72 -40.99
C VAL A 2 16.09 22.89 -39.46
N PRO A 3 15.50 23.98 -38.90
CA PRO A 3 15.32 24.14 -37.46
C PRO A 3 14.05 23.46 -36.91
N HIS A 4 13.18 22.93 -37.78
CA HIS A 4 11.89 22.34 -37.37
C HIS A 4 12.01 20.94 -36.75
N LEU A 5 13.10 20.21 -37.00
CA LEU A 5 13.24 18.83 -36.51
C LEU A 5 13.57 18.76 -35.01
N SER A 6 14.29 19.73 -34.46
CA SER A 6 14.68 19.72 -33.02
C SER A 6 13.53 20.02 -32.06
N ILE A 7 12.53 20.79 -32.48
CA ILE A 7 11.38 21.15 -31.62
C ILE A 7 10.44 19.95 -31.45
N ALA A 8 10.23 19.16 -32.51
CA ALA A 8 9.40 17.96 -32.45
C ALA A 8 9.97 16.88 -31.48
N PHE A 9 11.29 16.73 -31.41
CA PHE A 9 11.94 15.81 -30.47
C PHE A 9 11.77 16.21 -29.00
N ALA A 10 11.79 17.52 -28.70
CA ALA A 10 11.60 18.02 -27.34
C ALA A 10 10.16 17.80 -26.82
N PHE A 11 9.15 17.99 -27.67
CA PHE A 11 7.76 17.68 -27.31
C PHE A 11 7.50 16.17 -27.17
N LEU A 12 8.11 15.36 -28.04
CA LEU A 12 8.00 13.90 -27.93
C LEU A 12 8.62 13.39 -26.61
N HIS A 13 9.76 13.95 -26.19
CA HIS A 13 10.38 13.65 -24.89
C HIS A 13 9.54 14.14 -23.71
N CYS A 14 8.91 15.31 -23.80
CA CYS A 14 8.07 15.83 -22.72
C CYS A 14 6.79 14.98 -22.51
N VAL A 15 6.19 14.50 -23.60
CA VAL A 15 5.02 13.60 -23.55
C VAL A 15 5.42 12.18 -23.12
N THR A 16 6.56 11.64 -23.56
CA THR A 16 7.02 10.32 -23.08
C THR A 16 7.46 10.33 -21.62
N VAL A 17 8.04 11.43 -21.11
CA VAL A 17 8.39 11.55 -19.68
C VAL A 17 7.12 11.65 -18.81
N HIS A 18 6.02 12.24 -19.30
CA HIS A 18 4.73 12.19 -18.61
C HIS A 18 4.03 10.83 -18.73
N ALA A 19 4.19 10.09 -19.83
CA ALA A 19 3.61 8.75 -19.99
C ALA A 19 4.40 7.65 -19.27
N GLN A 20 5.67 7.89 -18.92
CA GLN A 20 6.49 7.00 -18.08
C GLN A 20 6.43 7.32 -16.58
N LEU A 21 5.64 8.33 -16.18
CA LEU A 21 4.93 8.28 -14.89
C LEU A 21 3.75 7.29 -15.01
N THR A 22 3.96 6.14 -15.66
CA THR A 22 3.28 4.91 -15.29
C THR A 22 3.35 4.87 -13.77
N VAL A 23 2.19 4.79 -13.15
CA VAL A 23 2.00 4.60 -11.72
C VAL A 23 2.86 3.41 -11.33
N GLN A 24 4.14 3.66 -11.01
CA GLN A 24 5.05 2.67 -10.50
C GLN A 24 4.51 2.45 -9.11
N LYS A 25 3.64 1.46 -9.00
CA LYS A 25 2.92 1.19 -7.79
C LYS A 25 3.98 0.90 -6.74
N ARG A 26 4.11 1.83 -5.80
CA ARG A 26 5.26 1.85 -4.90
C ARG A 26 5.02 0.76 -3.87
N ALA A 27 5.91 -0.22 -3.82
CA ALA A 27 6.05 -1.10 -2.67
C ALA A 27 5.97 -0.26 -1.38
N VAL A 28 5.20 -0.74 -0.41
CA VAL A 28 5.02 -0.01 0.85
C VAL A 28 6.37 0.02 1.55
N SER A 29 6.84 1.20 1.96
CA SER A 29 8.07 1.30 2.74
C SER A 29 7.82 0.73 4.12
N VAL A 30 8.73 -0.13 4.59
CA VAL A 30 8.64 -0.80 5.89
C VAL A 30 9.86 -0.48 6.73
N GLY A 31 9.76 -0.75 8.03
CA GLY A 31 10.89 -0.62 8.94
C GLY A 31 11.93 -1.72 8.78
N GLY A 32 12.80 -1.83 9.78
CA GLY A 32 13.87 -2.80 9.81
C GLY A 32 14.53 -2.93 11.17
N CYS A 33 15.07 -4.11 11.42
CA CYS A 33 15.81 -4.44 12.62
C CYS A 33 17.25 -3.97 12.47
N TYR A 34 17.64 -3.02 13.32
CA TYR A 34 18.89 -2.28 13.23
C TYR A 34 19.80 -2.56 14.43
N ASP A 35 21.02 -3.01 14.16
CA ASP A 35 22.05 -3.22 15.18
C ASP A 35 22.73 -1.89 15.52
N MET A 36 22.30 -1.30 16.64
CA MET A 36 22.84 -0.03 17.14
C MET A 36 24.32 -0.09 17.51
N SER A 37 24.87 -1.28 17.79
CA SER A 37 26.29 -1.44 18.14
C SER A 37 27.21 -1.43 16.92
N LYS A 38 26.70 -1.91 15.78
CA LYS A 38 27.42 -1.97 14.51
C LYS A 38 27.03 -0.85 13.54
N ASP A 39 26.01 -0.06 13.87
CA ASP A 39 25.42 0.97 13.01
C ASP A 39 25.00 0.40 11.64
N GLN A 40 24.27 -0.72 11.67
CA GLN A 40 23.95 -1.49 10.47
C GLN A 40 22.51 -2.03 10.51
N LEU A 41 21.79 -1.90 9.37
CA LEU A 41 20.55 -2.62 9.13
C LEU A 41 20.85 -4.12 9.01
N LEU A 42 20.22 -4.95 9.84
CA LEU A 42 20.36 -6.40 9.75
C LEU A 42 19.41 -6.96 8.69
N TYR A 43 18.13 -6.62 8.80
CA TYR A 43 17.08 -7.09 7.89
C TYR A 43 15.84 -6.19 8.02
N CYS A 44 14.99 -6.14 6.99
CA CYS A 44 13.75 -5.38 7.02
C CYS A 44 12.71 -6.05 7.92
N ALA A 45 11.76 -5.30 8.47
CA ALA A 45 10.77 -5.84 9.38
C ALA A 45 9.49 -5.02 9.27
N ALA A 46 8.35 -5.68 9.36
CA ALA A 46 7.06 -5.02 9.27
C ALA A 46 6.70 -4.31 10.58
N VAL A 47 7.08 -4.93 11.70
CA VAL A 47 6.78 -4.49 13.07
C VAL A 47 7.97 -4.73 14.00
N ASP A 48 7.99 -4.10 15.17
CA ASP A 48 9.13 -4.17 16.09
C ASP A 48 9.29 -5.54 16.76
N GLU A 49 8.17 -6.28 16.93
CA GLU A 49 8.17 -7.61 17.55
C GLU A 49 8.90 -8.66 16.71
N GLU A 50 9.22 -8.33 15.45
CA GLU A 50 10.04 -9.17 14.57
C GLU A 50 11.53 -9.04 14.84
N CYS A 51 11.97 -8.07 15.65
CA CYS A 51 13.37 -7.88 15.97
C CYS A 51 13.82 -8.74 17.17
N ASP A 52 15.01 -9.33 17.04
CA ASP A 52 15.63 -10.06 18.15
C ASP A 52 15.92 -9.17 19.36
N GLN A 53 16.03 -9.78 20.54
CA GLN A 53 16.36 -9.06 21.76
C GLN A 53 17.68 -8.28 21.63
N GLY A 54 17.65 -6.98 21.93
CA GLY A 54 18.81 -6.09 21.84
C GLY A 54 19.03 -5.49 20.45
N ILE A 55 18.26 -5.90 19.45
CA ILE A 55 18.17 -5.23 18.15
C ILE A 55 17.04 -4.21 18.20
N ARG A 56 17.27 -3.01 17.68
CA ARG A 56 16.28 -1.93 17.70
C ARG A 56 15.53 -1.89 16.38
N PHE A 57 14.21 -1.90 16.44
CA PHE A 57 13.39 -1.55 15.28
C PHE A 57 13.56 -0.07 14.90
N ARG A 58 13.76 0.18 13.62
CA ARG A 58 13.79 1.51 12.99
C ARG A 58 12.72 1.54 11.93
N ASN A 59 11.83 2.50 11.99
CA ASN A 59 10.80 2.65 10.99
C ASN A 59 11.37 3.12 9.63
N ALA A 60 10.56 3.06 8.58
CA ALA A 60 10.96 3.44 7.23
C ALA A 60 11.56 4.86 7.13
N ASN A 61 11.01 5.82 7.88
CA ASN A 61 11.49 7.21 7.88
C ASN A 61 12.86 7.35 8.55
N GLU A 62 13.08 6.67 9.67
CA GLU A 62 14.37 6.63 10.36
C GLU A 62 15.45 6.01 9.47
N LEU A 63 15.15 4.86 8.83
CA LEU A 63 16.07 4.21 7.89
C LEU A 63 16.43 5.11 6.72
N LYS A 64 15.44 5.77 6.12
CA LYS A 64 15.66 6.75 5.04
C LYS A 64 16.55 7.92 5.48
N ASN A 65 16.39 8.41 6.71
CA ASN A 65 17.23 9.49 7.25
C ASN A 65 18.68 9.02 7.51
N LEU A 66 18.88 7.73 7.75
CA LEU A 66 20.20 7.10 7.83
C LEU A 66 20.79 6.80 6.42
N GLY A 67 20.06 7.09 5.35
CA GLY A 67 20.48 6.79 3.97
C GLY A 67 20.25 5.34 3.56
N VAL A 68 19.51 4.56 4.34
CA VAL A 68 19.13 3.17 4.04
C VAL A 68 17.80 3.19 3.30
N LEU A 69 17.81 2.84 2.00
CA LEU A 69 16.63 2.90 1.12
C LEU A 69 15.99 1.54 0.85
N GLU A 70 16.49 0.48 1.47
CA GLU A 70 16.25 -0.89 1.00
C GLU A 70 15.00 -1.55 1.59
N CYS A 71 14.36 -0.97 2.61
CA CYS A 71 13.20 -1.63 3.24
C CYS A 71 11.87 -1.24 2.62
N ASN A 72 11.33 -2.17 1.83
CA ASN A 72 9.98 -2.15 1.31
C ASN A 72 9.39 -3.57 1.37
N THR A 73 8.13 -3.72 0.96
CA THR A 73 7.43 -5.02 0.94
C THR A 73 8.12 -6.09 0.08
N ASP A 74 8.84 -5.68 -0.96
CA ASP A 74 9.55 -6.59 -1.87
C ASP A 74 10.79 -7.19 -1.19
N ASN A 75 11.39 -6.44 -0.26
CA ASN A 75 12.58 -6.84 0.50
C ASN A 75 12.25 -7.25 1.95
N LEU A 76 10.98 -7.49 2.25
CA LEU A 76 10.57 -7.92 3.57
C LEU A 76 10.97 -9.39 3.78
N PRO A 77 11.86 -9.71 4.72
CA PRO A 77 12.30 -11.07 4.98
C PRO A 77 11.15 -11.90 5.55
N LEU A 78 10.63 -12.80 4.74
CA LEU A 78 9.55 -13.72 5.14
C LEU A 78 10.08 -15.03 5.72
N GLY A 79 9.37 -15.62 6.66
CA GLY A 79 9.69 -16.97 7.09
C GLY A 79 9.04 -18.04 6.22
N ILE A 80 9.26 -19.29 6.62
CA ILE A 80 8.52 -20.46 6.13
C ILE A 80 7.86 -21.17 7.31
N CYS A 81 6.63 -21.64 7.12
CA CYS A 81 6.01 -22.59 8.05
C CYS A 81 6.55 -24.00 7.78
N LYS A 82 7.33 -24.57 8.71
CA LYS A 82 8.06 -25.85 8.54
C LYS A 82 7.22 -26.99 7.99
N ASN A 83 5.97 -27.15 8.46
CA ASN A 83 5.13 -28.28 8.05
C ASN A 83 4.61 -28.15 6.62
N THR A 84 4.32 -26.94 6.15
CA THR A 84 3.70 -26.71 4.84
C THR A 84 4.73 -26.33 3.77
N GLY A 85 5.90 -25.82 4.18
CA GLY A 85 6.88 -25.24 3.27
C GLY A 85 6.42 -23.94 2.62
N GLN A 86 5.32 -23.34 3.09
CA GLN A 86 4.76 -22.12 2.53
C GLN A 86 5.41 -20.89 3.15
N CYS A 87 5.60 -19.85 2.35
CA CYS A 87 6.08 -18.56 2.80
C CYS A 87 5.05 -17.94 3.76
N ALA A 88 5.53 -17.30 4.81
CA ALA A 88 4.73 -16.65 5.83
C ALA A 88 5.39 -15.34 6.21
N ILE A 89 4.61 -14.27 6.29
CA ILE A 89 5.15 -12.95 6.63
C ILE A 89 5.49 -12.82 8.10
N THR A 90 4.62 -13.35 8.96
CA THR A 90 4.80 -13.39 10.41
C THR A 90 4.61 -14.82 10.91
N LYS A 91 5.08 -15.10 12.12
CA LYS A 91 4.83 -16.40 12.78
C LYS A 91 3.34 -16.71 12.94
N ASP A 92 2.52 -15.69 13.14
CA ASP A 92 1.06 -15.83 13.32
C ASP A 92 0.34 -16.18 12.01
N SER A 93 1.03 -16.09 10.87
CA SER A 93 0.53 -16.56 9.58
C SER A 93 0.62 -18.07 9.43
N CYS A 94 1.48 -18.74 10.22
CA CYS A 94 1.52 -20.18 10.33
C CYS A 94 0.38 -20.71 11.22
N ASP A 95 0.05 -21.99 11.07
CA ASP A 95 -0.95 -22.63 11.94
C ASP A 95 -0.43 -22.82 13.36
N ASP A 96 0.85 -23.12 13.48
CA ASP A 96 1.59 -23.10 14.74
C ASP A 96 2.72 -22.06 14.63
N PRO A 97 2.69 -20.98 15.44
CA PRO A 97 3.75 -19.98 15.44
C PRO A 97 5.15 -20.53 15.71
N ASP A 98 5.28 -21.66 16.42
CA ASP A 98 6.58 -22.29 16.72
C ASP A 98 7.20 -22.98 15.49
N GLU A 99 6.40 -23.18 14.44
CA GLU A 99 6.86 -23.75 13.17
C GLU A 99 7.42 -22.71 12.21
N PHE A 100 7.29 -21.43 12.53
CA PHE A 100 7.86 -20.36 11.74
C PHE A 100 9.38 -20.42 11.79
N ASN A 101 10.02 -20.50 10.62
CA ASN A 101 11.47 -20.41 10.48
C ASN A 101 11.87 -19.22 9.61
N ARG A 102 12.70 -18.32 10.16
CA ARG A 102 13.28 -17.20 9.43
C ARG A 102 14.72 -17.48 8.94
N GLU A 103 15.44 -18.41 9.57
CA GLU A 103 16.89 -18.59 9.34
C GLU A 103 17.23 -19.17 7.96
N ASP A 104 16.26 -19.82 7.29
CA ASP A 104 16.45 -20.42 5.96
C ASP A 104 16.28 -19.43 4.78
N LEU A 105 16.02 -18.15 5.08
CA LEU A 105 15.64 -17.11 4.12
C LEU A 105 16.54 -16.94 2.90
N SER A 106 17.85 -17.08 3.08
CA SER A 106 18.82 -16.92 1.99
C SER A 106 18.64 -17.94 0.85
N ASN A 107 17.92 -19.03 1.09
CA ASN A 107 17.73 -20.12 0.12
C ASN A 107 16.28 -20.29 -0.36
N THR A 108 15.32 -19.59 0.25
CA THR A 108 13.89 -19.88 0.03
C THR A 108 13.25 -19.03 -1.07
N GLY A 109 13.81 -17.84 -1.34
CA GLY A 109 13.27 -16.92 -2.33
C GLY A 109 11.82 -16.49 -2.03
N CYS A 110 11.42 -16.49 -0.76
CA CYS A 110 10.10 -16.02 -0.34
C CYS A 110 10.04 -14.49 -0.35
N ASP A 111 9.05 -13.93 -1.02
CA ASP A 111 8.69 -12.51 -1.01
C ASP A 111 7.20 -12.33 -0.67
N ALA A 112 6.74 -11.08 -0.55
CA ALA A 112 5.35 -10.78 -0.19
C ALA A 112 4.32 -11.44 -1.13
N GLU A 113 4.64 -11.69 -2.39
CA GLU A 113 3.73 -12.40 -3.28
C GLU A 113 3.78 -13.91 -3.05
N GLY A 114 4.97 -14.48 -2.89
CA GLY A 114 5.17 -15.91 -2.68
C GLY A 114 6.59 -16.37 -2.98
N THR A 115 6.70 -17.62 -3.40
CA THR A 115 7.93 -18.18 -3.96
C THR A 115 7.59 -19.08 -5.13
N THR A 116 8.52 -19.19 -6.09
CA THR A 116 8.43 -20.20 -7.14
C THR A 116 9.22 -21.43 -6.69
N SER A 117 8.51 -22.54 -6.45
CA SER A 117 9.14 -23.81 -6.10
C SER A 117 9.93 -24.38 -7.30
N ASN A 118 10.87 -25.30 -7.05
CA ASN A 118 11.71 -25.97 -8.06
C ASN A 118 10.95 -26.59 -9.24
N ASN A 119 9.64 -26.82 -9.10
CA ASN A 119 8.75 -27.36 -10.14
C ASN A 119 7.97 -26.27 -10.91
N GLU A 120 8.40 -25.00 -10.86
CA GLU A 120 7.71 -23.84 -11.45
C GLU A 120 6.32 -23.54 -10.86
N ASN A 121 5.92 -24.26 -9.82
CA ASN A 121 4.68 -24.00 -9.11
C ASN A 121 4.85 -22.79 -8.20
N PHE A 122 4.07 -21.75 -8.46
CA PHE A 122 3.97 -20.59 -7.58
C PHE A 122 3.24 -20.98 -6.30
N VAL A 123 3.88 -20.71 -5.16
CA VAL A 123 3.34 -20.93 -3.82
C VAL A 123 3.15 -19.55 -3.19
N PRO A 124 1.91 -19.07 -3.03
CA PRO A 124 1.67 -17.72 -2.51
C PRO A 124 2.07 -17.63 -1.04
N THR A 125 2.52 -16.45 -0.63
CA THR A 125 2.73 -16.13 0.77
C THR A 125 1.40 -16.16 1.52
N GLN A 126 1.43 -16.77 2.71
CA GLN A 126 0.28 -16.93 3.56
C GLN A 126 0.05 -15.68 4.41
N TYR A 127 -1.21 -15.25 4.46
CA TYR A 127 -1.68 -14.13 5.25
C TYR A 127 -2.86 -14.54 6.13
N GLY A 128 -2.87 -14.06 7.36
CA GLY A 128 -4.03 -14.19 8.26
C GLY A 128 -5.15 -13.22 7.90
N ALA A 129 -6.20 -13.25 8.72
CA ALA A 129 -7.33 -12.35 8.57
C ALA A 129 -8.02 -12.08 9.90
N CYS A 130 -8.80 -11.00 9.93
CA CYS A 130 -9.80 -10.75 10.96
C CYS A 130 -11.15 -11.24 10.45
N VAL A 131 -11.88 -11.98 11.29
CA VAL A 131 -13.29 -12.33 11.05
C VAL A 131 -14.18 -11.55 12.02
N ASP A 132 -15.12 -10.77 11.47
CA ASP A 132 -16.12 -10.04 12.23
C ASP A 132 -17.07 -11.03 12.91
N GLY A 133 -17.18 -10.97 14.24
CA GLY A 133 -18.02 -11.90 15.01
C GLY A 133 -19.52 -11.73 14.80
N THR A 134 -19.94 -10.58 14.27
CA THR A 134 -21.35 -10.23 13.99
C THR A 134 -21.72 -10.55 12.55
N THR A 135 -20.90 -10.15 11.58
CA THR A 135 -21.21 -10.28 10.14
C THR A 135 -20.60 -11.51 9.51
N GLY A 136 -19.58 -12.11 10.12
CA GLY A 136 -18.79 -13.21 9.56
C GLY A 136 -17.87 -12.78 8.41
N VAL A 137 -17.78 -11.49 8.10
CA VAL A 137 -16.92 -10.96 7.04
C VAL A 137 -15.46 -11.20 7.39
N VAL A 138 -14.72 -11.77 6.44
CA VAL A 138 -13.27 -12.02 6.54
C VAL A 138 -12.52 -10.89 5.84
N THR A 139 -11.56 -10.28 6.51
CA THR A 139 -10.67 -9.28 5.89
C THR A 139 -9.22 -9.59 6.18
N CYS A 140 -8.45 -9.65 5.10
CA CYS A 140 -7.03 -9.92 5.12
C CYS A 140 -6.28 -8.75 5.76
N VAL A 141 -5.46 -9.08 6.74
CA VAL A 141 -4.67 -8.14 7.53
C VAL A 141 -3.29 -8.75 7.78
N LEU A 142 -2.34 -7.96 8.24
CA LEU A 142 -0.96 -8.41 8.37
C LEU A 142 -0.73 -9.14 9.69
N THR A 143 -1.25 -8.61 10.78
CA THR A 143 -1.00 -9.12 12.13
C THR A 143 -2.29 -9.19 12.96
N PRO A 144 -2.33 -9.98 14.06
CA PRO A 144 -3.47 -10.02 14.96
C PRO A 144 -3.83 -8.65 15.58
N SER A 145 -2.86 -7.75 15.73
CA SER A 145 -3.09 -6.41 16.30
C SER A 145 -3.85 -5.47 15.36
N ASP A 146 -3.97 -5.82 14.07
CA ASP A 146 -4.81 -5.10 13.13
C ASP A 146 -6.32 -5.37 13.33
N CYS A 147 -6.68 -6.42 14.08
CA CYS A 147 -8.08 -6.73 14.38
C CYS A 147 -8.65 -5.80 15.44
N THR A 148 -9.89 -5.38 15.23
CA THR A 148 -10.68 -4.66 16.23
C THR A 148 -11.12 -5.60 17.36
N GLN A 149 -11.60 -5.03 18.47
CA GLN A 149 -12.08 -5.82 19.60
C GLN A 149 -13.32 -6.68 19.29
N GLN A 150 -14.03 -6.39 18.20
CA GLN A 150 -15.21 -7.13 17.73
C GLN A 150 -14.86 -8.25 16.73
N GLU A 151 -13.60 -8.33 16.33
CA GLU A 151 -13.11 -9.30 15.37
C GLU A 151 -12.24 -10.36 16.06
N ALA A 152 -12.23 -11.56 15.50
CA ALA A 152 -11.30 -12.60 15.89
C ALA A 152 -10.23 -12.77 14.81
N TRP A 153 -8.97 -12.89 15.23
CA TRP A 153 -7.90 -13.31 14.33
C TRP A 153 -8.09 -14.77 13.92
N ILE A 154 -7.82 -15.07 12.65
CA ILE A 154 -7.76 -16.43 12.10
C ILE A 154 -6.49 -16.62 11.28
N SER A 155 -5.82 -17.75 11.46
CA SER A 155 -4.59 -18.09 10.72
C SER A 155 -4.86 -18.27 9.22
N ALA A 156 -3.82 -18.19 8.40
CA ALA A 156 -3.96 -18.28 6.95
C ALA A 156 -4.58 -19.61 6.46
N ASN A 157 -4.37 -20.72 7.16
CA ASN A 157 -5.02 -21.98 6.81
C ASN A 157 -6.53 -21.93 7.08
N VAL A 158 -6.94 -21.37 8.22
CA VAL A 158 -8.36 -21.17 8.53
C VAL A 158 -8.99 -20.22 7.51
N VAL A 159 -8.28 -19.17 7.08
CA VAL A 159 -8.73 -18.28 6.01
C VAL A 159 -9.02 -19.06 4.72
N LYS A 160 -8.13 -19.96 4.28
CA LYS A 160 -8.34 -20.79 3.06
C LYS A 160 -9.62 -21.61 3.11
N THR A 161 -10.08 -22.02 4.31
CA THR A 161 -11.35 -22.73 4.47
C THR A 161 -12.58 -21.82 4.41
N LYS A 162 -12.44 -20.54 4.75
CA LYS A 162 -13.53 -19.55 4.79
C LYS A 162 -13.61 -18.67 3.55
N ARG A 163 -12.49 -18.45 2.87
CA ARG A 163 -12.32 -17.61 1.68
C ARG A 163 -11.55 -18.41 0.63
N TYR A 164 -12.19 -18.67 -0.51
CA TYR A 164 -11.56 -19.38 -1.63
C TYR A 164 -10.28 -18.65 -2.07
N GLY A 165 -9.18 -19.40 -2.23
CA GLY A 165 -7.87 -18.85 -2.56
C GLY A 165 -7.10 -18.21 -1.39
N GLY A 166 -7.71 -18.08 -0.21
CA GLY A 166 -7.08 -17.49 0.97
C GLY A 166 -6.97 -15.96 0.88
N CYS A 167 -6.01 -15.41 1.62
CA CYS A 167 -5.59 -14.02 1.52
C CYS A 167 -4.28 -13.94 0.76
N LYS A 168 -4.23 -13.13 -0.31
CA LYS A 168 -3.02 -12.80 -1.04
C LYS A 168 -2.52 -11.43 -0.59
N CYS A 169 -1.29 -11.07 -0.91
CA CYS A 169 -0.76 -9.77 -0.49
C CYS A 169 -1.49 -8.57 -1.09
N HIS A 170 -2.13 -8.72 -2.26
CA HIS A 170 -3.01 -7.70 -2.83
C HIS A 170 -4.38 -7.60 -2.13
N ASP A 171 -4.77 -8.58 -1.31
CA ASP A 171 -5.98 -8.51 -0.48
C ASP A 171 -5.70 -7.86 0.87
N VAL A 172 -4.44 -7.80 1.30
CA VAL A 172 -4.03 -7.29 2.61
C VAL A 172 -3.97 -5.77 2.58
N ASN A 173 -4.88 -5.14 3.30
CA ASN A 173 -4.83 -3.69 3.50
C ASN A 173 -3.92 -3.39 4.69
N VAL A 174 -3.06 -2.38 4.52
CA VAL A 174 -2.24 -1.81 5.58
C VAL A 174 -2.84 -0.48 6.04
N GLY A 175 -2.34 0.04 7.15
CA GLY A 175 -2.74 1.33 7.67
C GLY A 175 -2.22 2.51 6.84
N VAL A 176 -2.48 3.71 7.36
CA VAL A 176 -2.03 4.97 6.79
C VAL A 176 -1.56 5.93 7.87
N CYS A 177 -0.64 6.81 7.50
CA CYS A 177 -0.33 7.98 8.28
C CYS A 177 -1.27 9.12 7.93
N ILE A 178 -1.89 9.69 8.95
CA ILE A 178 -2.85 10.78 8.84
C ILE A 178 -2.17 12.06 9.28
N ASP A 179 -2.04 13.02 8.38
CA ASP A 179 -1.51 14.36 8.65
C ASP A 179 -2.57 15.27 9.26
N GLY A 180 -2.15 16.07 10.25
CA GLY A 180 -2.92 17.21 10.73
C GLY A 180 -3.86 16.92 11.91
N PRO A 181 -4.54 17.96 12.44
CA PRO A 181 -5.49 17.80 13.55
C PRO A 181 -6.74 17.05 13.09
N GLU A 182 -7.41 16.33 14.01
CA GLU A 182 -8.60 15.49 13.77
C GLU A 182 -9.73 16.17 12.96
N ILE A 183 -9.75 17.49 12.91
CA ILE A 183 -10.75 18.29 12.19
C ILE A 183 -10.55 18.33 10.66
N ASN A 184 -9.36 18.05 10.13
CA ASN A 184 -9.11 17.92 8.68
C ASN A 184 -7.95 16.93 8.42
N PRO A 185 -8.16 15.64 8.72
CA PRO A 185 -7.16 14.61 8.48
C PRO A 185 -6.87 14.49 6.99
N MET A 186 -5.62 14.69 6.59
CA MET A 186 -5.18 14.37 5.22
C MET A 186 -4.44 13.05 5.23
N LEU A 187 -4.88 12.09 4.42
CA LEU A 187 -4.16 10.84 4.24
C LEU A 187 -2.85 11.13 3.50
N SER A 188 -1.72 10.78 4.11
CA SER A 188 -0.40 11.19 3.62
C SER A 188 0.34 10.07 2.90
N GLN A 189 0.44 8.90 3.54
CA GLN A 189 1.16 7.73 3.03
C GLN A 189 0.63 6.45 3.68
N CYS A 190 0.79 5.32 3.00
CA CYS A 190 0.54 4.00 3.57
C CYS A 190 1.61 3.68 4.63
N ALA A 191 1.21 2.95 5.66
CA ALA A 191 2.05 2.58 6.79
C ALA A 191 1.62 1.21 7.31
N VAL A 192 2.57 0.39 7.73
CA VAL A 192 2.26 -0.93 8.29
C VAL A 192 1.99 -0.82 9.78
N SER A 193 2.68 0.10 10.46
CA SER A 193 2.56 0.32 11.90
C SER A 193 2.53 1.81 12.26
N LEU A 194 2.22 2.11 13.53
CA LEU A 194 2.31 3.48 14.06
C LEU A 194 3.71 4.06 13.94
N ASP A 195 4.74 3.23 14.06
CA ASP A 195 6.12 3.67 14.00
C ASP A 195 6.50 4.19 12.61
N ASP A 196 5.83 3.75 11.54
CA ASP A 196 6.07 4.27 10.18
C ASP A 196 5.60 5.72 10.01
N CYS A 197 4.80 6.22 10.94
CA CYS A 197 4.31 7.59 10.95
C CYS A 197 5.23 8.53 11.71
N ASN A 198 5.26 9.80 11.28
CA ASN A 198 6.01 10.83 11.98
C ASN A 198 5.36 11.11 13.35
N PRO A 199 6.01 10.75 14.47
CA PRO A 199 5.36 10.77 15.79
C PRO A 199 5.00 12.19 16.28
N LEU A 200 5.53 13.24 15.64
CA LEU A 200 5.28 14.63 16.04
C LEU A 200 4.10 15.27 15.31
N VAL A 201 3.70 14.74 14.16
CA VAL A 201 2.72 15.42 13.29
C VAL A 201 1.71 14.48 12.62
N GLN A 202 1.89 13.17 12.74
CA GLN A 202 1.03 12.15 12.16
C GLN A 202 0.49 11.22 13.23
N SER A 203 -0.74 10.77 13.02
CA SER A 203 -1.31 9.62 13.71
C SER A 203 -1.42 8.44 12.75
N PHE A 204 -1.52 7.24 13.30
CA PHE A 204 -1.74 6.02 12.51
C PHE A 204 -3.22 5.65 12.49
N GLY A 205 -3.76 5.51 11.29
CA GLY A 205 -5.04 4.86 11.06
C GLY A 205 -4.81 3.44 10.61
N THR A 206 -5.40 2.46 11.29
CA THR A 206 -5.40 1.07 10.82
C THR A 206 -6.11 0.98 9.47
N ALA A 207 -5.84 -0.08 8.70
CA ALA A 207 -6.51 -0.32 7.42
C ALA A 207 -8.03 -0.12 7.52
N ARG A 208 -8.66 -0.64 8.59
CA ARG A 208 -10.09 -0.54 8.89
C ARG A 208 -10.61 0.88 9.03
N ASN A 209 -9.85 1.76 9.67
CA ASN A 209 -10.27 3.14 9.88
C ASN A 209 -10.25 3.97 8.59
N VAL A 210 -9.65 3.43 7.52
CA VAL A 210 -9.35 4.17 6.29
C VAL A 210 -10.05 3.60 5.07
N ILE A 211 -10.63 2.39 5.13
CA ILE A 211 -11.30 1.73 3.99
C ILE A 211 -12.35 2.63 3.31
N ASP A 212 -13.00 3.52 4.07
CA ASP A 212 -14.02 4.43 3.54
C ASP A 212 -13.45 5.66 2.78
N HIS A 213 -12.14 5.83 2.74
CA HIS A 213 -11.48 6.92 2.04
C HIS A 213 -10.88 6.43 0.71
N ALA A 214 -11.67 6.51 -0.36
CA ALA A 214 -11.32 6.10 -1.73
C ALA A 214 -10.11 6.84 -2.37
N LEU A 215 -9.35 7.63 -1.61
CA LEU A 215 -8.28 8.48 -2.12
C LEU A 215 -6.91 7.81 -2.10
N LEU A 216 -6.70 6.78 -1.29
CA LEU A 216 -5.41 6.10 -1.17
C LEU A 216 -5.58 4.58 -1.14
N ASP A 217 -4.91 3.90 -2.07
CA ASP A 217 -4.86 2.45 -2.14
C ASP A 217 -3.66 1.93 -1.34
N CYS A 218 -3.91 1.52 -0.10
CA CYS A 218 -2.89 1.01 0.82
C CYS A 218 -2.97 -0.50 0.98
N ARG A 219 -2.86 -1.19 -0.15
CA ARG A 219 -2.64 -2.63 -0.15
C ARG A 219 -1.15 -2.94 -0.01
N LEU A 220 -0.84 -4.06 0.64
CA LEU A 220 0.54 -4.49 0.91
C LEU A 220 1.30 -4.68 -0.41
N CYS A 221 0.72 -5.42 -1.35
CA CYS A 221 1.23 -5.50 -2.71
C CYS A 221 0.36 -4.71 -3.68
N PRO A 222 0.97 -3.99 -4.62
CA PRO A 222 0.23 -3.34 -5.67
C PRO A 222 -0.35 -4.33 -6.68
N TYR A 223 -1.58 -4.11 -7.17
CA TYR A 223 -2.10 -4.97 -8.26
C TYR A 223 -1.23 -4.84 -9.50
N ASP A 224 -0.72 -5.93 -10.05
CA ASP A 224 -0.23 -5.88 -11.43
C ASP A 224 -1.44 -5.88 -12.36
N GLU A 225 -1.67 -4.76 -13.08
CA GLU A 225 -2.77 -4.66 -14.06
C GLU A 225 -2.66 -5.71 -15.18
N SER A 226 -1.47 -6.29 -15.36
CA SER A 226 -1.19 -7.39 -16.28
C SER A 226 -1.75 -8.74 -15.82
N LEU A 227 -1.88 -8.99 -14.51
CA LEU A 227 -2.31 -10.28 -13.95
C LEU A 227 -3.82 -10.41 -13.81
N THR A 228 -4.57 -9.30 -13.78
CA THR A 228 -6.03 -9.31 -13.62
C THR A 228 -6.80 -9.80 -14.84
N SER A 229 -6.13 -10.26 -15.90
CA SER A 229 -6.79 -10.47 -17.18
C SER A 229 -7.40 -11.86 -17.42
N LYS A 230 -7.14 -12.92 -16.65
CA LYS A 230 -7.62 -14.28 -17.07
C LYS A 230 -8.05 -15.37 -16.09
N GLU A 231 -7.79 -15.34 -14.79
CA GLU A 231 -8.11 -16.49 -13.90
C GLU A 231 -8.61 -15.90 -12.57
N ASP A 232 -9.79 -16.14 -12.00
CA ASP A 232 -10.59 -17.37 -11.84
C ASP A 232 -12.08 -16.98 -11.78
N GLU A 233 -12.81 -17.01 -12.89
CA GLU A 233 -14.27 -17.10 -12.78
C GLU A 233 -14.58 -18.58 -12.47
N PRO A 234 -15.19 -18.91 -11.32
CA PRO A 234 -15.51 -20.30 -11.01
C PRO A 234 -16.39 -20.85 -12.13
N PRO A 235 -16.17 -22.09 -12.61
CA PRO A 235 -17.08 -22.68 -13.57
C PRO A 235 -18.48 -22.69 -12.94
N ILE A 236 -19.38 -21.88 -13.50
CA ILE A 236 -20.79 -21.83 -13.13
C ILE A 236 -21.32 -23.24 -13.35
N THR A 237 -21.36 -24.01 -12.28
CA THR A 237 -21.91 -25.35 -12.31
C THR A 237 -23.40 -25.16 -12.05
N ASP A 238 -24.12 -24.80 -13.11
CA ASP A 238 -25.58 -24.83 -13.12
C ASP A 238 -26.03 -26.27 -12.85
N SER A 239 -26.35 -26.56 -11.61
CA SER A 239 -27.09 -27.76 -11.23
C SER A 239 -28.27 -27.36 -10.35
N PRO A 240 -29.49 -27.39 -10.90
CA PRO A 240 -30.69 -27.25 -10.11
C PRO A 240 -30.93 -28.59 -9.40
N ASN A 241 -30.79 -28.61 -8.08
CA ASN A 241 -31.43 -29.66 -7.29
C ASN A 241 -32.19 -29.05 -6.11
N GLU A 242 -33.45 -28.79 -6.43
CA GLU A 242 -34.59 -28.68 -5.56
C GLU A 242 -34.67 -29.89 -4.61
N SER A 243 -34.51 -29.69 -3.30
CA SER A 243 -35.24 -30.48 -2.29
C SER A 243 -35.18 -29.85 -0.90
N THR A 244 -36.28 -29.19 -0.59
CA THR A 244 -36.92 -28.99 0.72
C THR A 244 -36.65 -30.11 1.75
N GLN A 245 -36.26 -29.75 2.97
CA GLN A 245 -37.01 -30.14 4.18
C GLN A 245 -36.57 -29.41 5.46
N GLU A 246 -37.56 -28.81 6.11
CA GLU A 246 -37.59 -28.40 7.53
C GLU A 246 -37.12 -29.52 8.46
N SER A 247 -36.40 -29.16 9.52
CA SER A 247 -36.85 -29.58 10.85
C SER A 247 -36.38 -28.64 11.95
N LEU A 248 -37.36 -28.29 12.76
CA LEU A 248 -37.40 -27.36 13.87
C LEU A 248 -37.18 -28.17 15.15
N VAL A 249 -36.10 -27.96 15.90
CA VAL A 249 -36.00 -28.46 17.28
C VAL A 249 -35.36 -27.41 18.19
N THR A 250 -36.25 -26.82 18.98
CA THR A 250 -36.05 -26.10 20.23
C THR A 250 -35.44 -27.03 21.29
N ASP A 251 -34.43 -26.59 22.03
CA ASP A 251 -34.54 -26.47 23.50
C ASP A 251 -33.28 -25.91 24.17
N SER A 252 -33.54 -24.96 25.07
CA SER A 252 -32.66 -24.38 26.08
C SER A 252 -32.64 -25.29 27.31
N PRO A 253 -31.60 -25.27 28.18
CA PRO A 253 -31.71 -24.37 29.33
C PRO A 253 -30.39 -23.80 29.88
N ASN A 254 -30.44 -22.51 30.18
CA ASN A 254 -30.24 -21.92 31.52
C ASN A 254 -29.07 -22.45 32.40
N GLU A 255 -27.96 -21.70 32.45
CA GLU A 255 -27.15 -21.61 33.67
C GLU A 255 -26.75 -20.17 34.00
N THR A 256 -27.40 -19.67 35.04
CA THR A 256 -27.01 -18.53 35.88
C THR A 256 -25.68 -18.83 36.57
N SER A 257 -24.69 -17.96 36.44
CA SER A 257 -23.57 -17.92 37.39
C SER A 257 -23.08 -16.50 37.63
N GLN A 258 -22.65 -16.31 38.87
CA GLN A 258 -22.63 -15.08 39.64
C GLN A 258 -21.44 -14.17 39.34
N GLU A 259 -21.71 -12.87 39.48
CA GLU A 259 -20.76 -11.78 39.67
C GLU A 259 -19.91 -11.96 40.94
N PRO A 260 -18.64 -11.49 40.93
CA PRO A 260 -18.18 -10.67 42.04
C PRO A 260 -17.43 -9.38 41.60
N PRO A 261 -17.17 -8.45 42.54
CA PRO A 261 -17.24 -7.01 42.26
C PRO A 261 -15.88 -6.28 42.21
N VAL A 262 -15.93 -5.10 41.58
CA VAL A 262 -15.18 -3.84 41.87
C VAL A 262 -13.66 -3.82 41.64
N THR A 263 -13.18 -2.84 40.86
CA THR A 263 -12.19 -1.82 41.33
C THR A 263 -12.29 -0.57 40.43
N ASN A 264 -12.66 0.55 41.05
CA ASN A 264 -12.58 1.90 40.46
C ASN A 264 -11.13 2.37 40.50
N GLU A 265 -10.54 2.67 39.33
CA GLU A 265 -9.24 3.35 39.25
C GLU A 265 -9.42 4.78 38.73
N ASN A 266 -8.88 5.72 39.50
CA ASN A 266 -8.96 7.15 39.30
C ASN A 266 -8.13 7.58 38.09
N VAL A 267 -8.76 8.16 37.08
CA VAL A 267 -8.08 8.84 35.96
C VAL A 267 -7.84 10.32 36.31
N PRO A 268 -6.59 10.82 36.35
CA PRO A 268 -6.31 12.23 36.51
C PRO A 268 -6.64 13.00 35.23
N LYS A 269 -7.44 14.06 35.34
CA LYS A 269 -7.60 15.09 34.31
C LYS A 269 -6.27 15.84 34.12
N GLN A 270 -5.72 15.83 32.92
CA GLN A 270 -4.68 16.77 32.49
C GLN A 270 -5.29 17.83 31.57
N ASP A 271 -5.00 19.09 31.89
CA ASP A 271 -5.44 20.26 31.14
C ASP A 271 -4.71 20.40 29.79
N PRO A 272 -5.39 20.87 28.72
CA PRO A 272 -4.77 21.04 27.42
C PRO A 272 -3.84 22.26 27.40
N VAL A 273 -2.54 22.00 27.22
CA VAL A 273 -1.53 23.02 26.91
C VAL A 273 -1.69 23.46 25.46
N LYS A 274 -2.16 24.70 25.29
CA LYS A 274 -2.34 25.37 24.00
C LYS A 274 -0.97 25.85 23.48
N SER A 275 -0.36 25.09 22.56
CA SER A 275 0.89 25.49 21.89
C SER A 275 0.62 25.88 20.43
N GLU A 276 0.42 27.19 20.19
CA GLU A 276 0.44 27.76 18.84
C GLU A 276 1.87 27.79 18.30
N ARG A 277 2.18 26.91 17.35
CA ARG A 277 3.44 26.96 16.59
C ARG A 277 3.14 27.22 15.11
N LYS A 278 3.13 28.50 14.73
CA LYS A 278 3.09 28.95 13.33
C LYS A 278 4.34 28.41 12.61
N ARG A 279 4.18 27.42 11.72
CA ARG A 279 5.23 27.06 10.75
C ARG A 279 5.13 28.04 9.58
N SER A 280 6.10 28.95 9.49
CA SER A 280 6.31 29.78 8.31
C SER A 280 6.86 28.90 7.20
N LEU A 281 6.07 28.67 6.14
CA LEU A 281 6.62 28.23 4.87
C LEU A 281 7.61 29.33 4.40
N SER A 282 8.83 28.93 4.05
CA SER A 282 9.80 29.86 3.47
C SER A 282 9.27 30.36 2.13
N ASP A 283 8.99 31.66 2.04
CA ASP A 283 8.45 32.36 0.87
C ASP A 283 9.22 32.06 -0.44
N GLY A 284 10.48 31.62 -0.35
CA GLY A 284 11.29 31.21 -1.50
C GLY A 284 10.79 29.98 -2.25
N ALA A 285 10.14 29.01 -1.59
CA ALA A 285 9.65 27.79 -2.25
C ALA A 285 8.40 28.05 -3.10
N ILE A 286 7.55 28.98 -2.63
CA ILE A 286 6.34 29.39 -3.36
C ILE A 286 6.73 30.20 -4.61
N ALA A 287 7.74 31.08 -4.50
CA ALA A 287 8.23 31.85 -5.64
C ALA A 287 8.77 30.96 -6.79
N ALA A 288 9.49 29.88 -6.47
CA ALA A 288 10.05 28.98 -7.49
C ALA A 288 8.97 28.22 -8.29
N LEU A 289 7.90 27.77 -7.63
CA LEU A 289 6.79 27.07 -8.28
C LEU A 289 5.96 27.99 -9.19
N VAL A 290 5.78 29.25 -8.79
CA VAL A 290 5.05 30.24 -9.60
C VAL A 290 5.85 30.64 -10.85
N VAL A 291 7.17 30.79 -10.75
CA VAL A 291 8.02 31.09 -11.92
C VAL A 291 8.10 29.90 -12.89
N GLY A 292 8.21 28.67 -12.37
CA GLY A 292 8.24 27.47 -13.23
C GLY A 292 6.94 27.26 -14.01
N SER A 293 5.78 27.39 -13.36
CA SER A 293 4.47 27.23 -14.00
C SER A 293 4.19 28.31 -15.06
N THR A 294 4.58 29.56 -14.80
CA THR A 294 4.38 30.66 -15.75
C THR A 294 5.26 30.52 -17.00
N LEU A 295 6.51 30.06 -16.86
CA LEU A 295 7.38 29.78 -18.01
C LEU A 295 6.83 28.65 -18.88
N CYS A 296 6.31 27.58 -18.28
CA CYS A 296 5.65 26.49 -19.02
C CYS A 296 4.40 26.99 -19.76
N ALA A 297 3.52 27.74 -19.09
CA ALA A 297 2.32 28.30 -19.73
C ALA A 297 2.67 29.25 -20.88
N PHE A 298 3.71 30.08 -20.72
CA PHE A 298 4.17 31.00 -21.76
C PHE A 298 4.76 30.25 -22.96
N ALA A 299 5.53 29.19 -22.74
CA ALA A 299 6.05 28.33 -23.80
C ALA A 299 4.92 27.67 -24.61
N VAL A 300 3.89 27.17 -23.93
CA VAL A 300 2.69 26.61 -24.57
C VAL A 300 1.94 27.67 -25.39
N LEU A 301 1.76 28.88 -24.86
CA LEU A 301 1.08 29.97 -25.57
C LEU A 301 1.85 30.46 -26.80
N LEU A 302 3.18 30.58 -26.72
CA LEU A 302 4.02 30.90 -27.87
C LEU A 302 3.93 29.82 -28.95
N PHE A 303 3.91 28.55 -28.55
CA PHE A 303 3.78 27.44 -29.47
C PHE A 303 2.41 27.45 -30.17
N VAL A 304 1.32 27.67 -29.43
CA VAL A 304 -0.03 27.81 -30.02
C VAL A 304 -0.11 28.99 -30.99
N ARG A 305 0.54 30.11 -30.68
CA ARG A 305 0.60 31.27 -31.58
C ARG A 305 1.43 30.99 -32.84
N PHE A 306 2.53 30.25 -32.70
CA PHE A 306 3.35 29.84 -33.83
C PHE A 306 2.57 28.90 -34.76
N LEU A 307 1.84 27.92 -34.20
CA LEU A 307 1.00 27.01 -34.98
C LEU A 307 -0.20 27.71 -35.64
N ARG A 308 -0.71 28.81 -35.05
CA ARG A 308 -1.79 29.61 -35.66
C ARG A 308 -1.33 30.63 -36.69
N SER A 309 -0.02 30.86 -36.82
CA SER A 309 0.49 31.74 -37.88
C SER A 309 0.63 30.92 -39.16
N ASP A 310 -0.50 30.67 -39.82
CA ASP A 310 -0.51 30.16 -41.19
C ASP A 310 0.13 31.20 -42.13
N PRO A 311 1.15 30.84 -42.92
CA PRO A 311 1.68 31.71 -43.97
C PRO A 311 0.73 31.66 -45.17
N GLU A 312 -0.38 32.38 -45.12
CA GLU A 312 -1.18 32.63 -46.32
C GLU A 312 -0.51 33.69 -47.22
N LYS A 313 -0.09 33.21 -48.40
CA LYS A 313 -0.11 33.89 -49.70
C LYS A 313 0.89 35.04 -49.94
N GLU A 314 1.97 34.70 -50.61
CA GLU A 314 2.50 35.55 -51.69
C GLU A 314 2.93 34.67 -52.88
N SER A 315 1.96 34.30 -53.73
CA SER A 315 2.23 33.80 -55.08
C SER A 315 1.14 34.28 -56.02
N GLY A 316 1.38 35.44 -56.61
CA GLY A 316 0.55 36.01 -57.67
C GLY A 316 1.45 36.68 -58.70
N GLU A 317 2.37 35.92 -59.30
CA GLU A 317 3.03 36.36 -60.53
C GLU A 317 1.99 36.42 -61.65
N ARG A 318 1.75 37.65 -62.11
CA ARG A 318 1.13 37.99 -63.40
C ARG A 318 1.92 37.34 -64.53
N LEU A 319 1.29 36.43 -65.26
CA LEU A 319 1.58 36.23 -66.68
C LEU A 319 0.35 36.77 -67.43
N GLU A 320 0.42 38.04 -67.83
CA GLU A 320 -0.48 38.60 -68.85
C GLU A 320 0.23 38.54 -70.20
N ASP A 321 -0.56 38.13 -71.18
CA ASP A 321 -0.25 37.78 -72.55
C ASP A 321 0.48 38.85 -73.37
N ALA A 322 1.27 38.40 -74.36
CA ALA A 322 1.56 39.19 -75.56
C ALA A 322 1.40 38.32 -76.82
N GLU A 323 0.46 38.82 -77.62
CA GLU A 323 -0.17 38.42 -78.88
C GLU A 323 0.71 37.94 -80.06
N ILE A 324 -0.03 37.31 -80.98
CA ILE A 324 0.28 36.77 -82.30
C ILE A 324 0.58 37.89 -83.33
N ILE A 325 1.62 37.72 -84.16
CA ILE A 325 1.68 37.74 -85.66
C ILE A 325 3.08 37.32 -86.10
#